data_AF-V8BYT5-F1
#
_entry.id   AF-V8BYT5-F1
#
_cell.length_a   1.000
_cell.length_b   1.000
_cell.length_c   1.000
_cell.angle_alpha   90.00
_cell.angle_beta   90.00
_cell.angle_gamma   90.00
#
_symmetry.space_group_name_H-M   'P 1'
#
loop_
_entity.id
_entity.type
_entity.pdbx_description
1 polymer ?
#
loop_
_entity_poly.entity_id
_entity_poly.type
_entity_poly.pdbx_seq_one_letter_code
_entity_poly.pdbx_strand_id
1 'polypeptide(L)'
;MEKYLKETTMLDYSNEKIQKLIKERKWNELDEFECIRDIYNFVRDEILFGYNIDDSLPASKVLADGFGQCNTKGTLFMALLRACNIPCRIHGFMIDKKLQKGAMTGIVYKNAPQKVFHSWVEVYHENQWYELEGYILDIMYLRKLQNKNKKCTGTFCGYGVAIKDFQNPTIDFNRNNTYIQSEGITQDFGIYDSPDDLLQVHHQEMSAVKAFMYKHLGRHLMNRNVKKIRNL
;
A
#
# COMPACT_ATOMS: atom_id res chain seq x y z
N MET A 1 15.25 -18.57 2.70
CA MET A 1 13.91 -18.25 3.23
C MET A 1 13.97 -17.43 4.52
N GLU A 2 14.87 -17.73 5.46
CA GLU A 2 15.00 -17.00 6.75
C GLU A 2 15.06 -15.46 6.62
N LYS A 3 15.78 -14.93 5.64
CA LYS A 3 15.87 -13.48 5.40
C LYS A 3 14.51 -12.80 5.16
N TYR A 4 13.55 -13.52 4.56
CA TYR A 4 12.19 -13.04 4.28
C TYR A 4 11.23 -13.13 5.49
N LEU A 5 11.75 -13.58 6.63
CA LEU A 5 11.03 -13.66 7.92
C LEU A 5 11.64 -12.71 8.97
N LYS A 6 12.78 -12.09 8.66
CA LYS A 6 13.54 -11.29 9.61
C LYS A 6 12.80 -10.00 10.00
N GLU A 7 12.80 -9.67 11.28
CA GLU A 7 12.37 -8.37 11.79
C GLU A 7 13.37 -7.27 11.38
N THR A 8 12.85 -6.07 11.15
CA THR A 8 13.64 -4.86 10.85
C THR A 8 13.08 -3.67 11.63
N THR A 9 13.67 -2.48 11.48
CA THR A 9 13.18 -1.28 12.17
C THR A 9 11.78 -0.92 11.68
N MET A 10 11.52 -1.06 10.38
CA MET A 10 10.18 -0.78 9.84
C MET A 10 9.21 -1.96 9.99
N LEU A 11 9.71 -3.20 9.94
CA LEU A 11 8.89 -4.40 10.11
C LEU A 11 8.87 -4.87 11.57
N ASP A 12 8.61 -3.95 12.51
CA ASP A 12 8.70 -4.13 13.96
C ASP A 12 7.59 -5.03 14.54
N TYR A 13 7.45 -6.24 14.02
CA TYR A 13 6.36 -7.14 14.35
C TYR A 13 6.40 -7.65 15.78
N SER A 14 7.53 -7.60 16.48
CA SER A 14 7.63 -7.91 17.92
C SER A 14 6.98 -6.83 18.79
N ASN A 15 6.60 -5.69 18.22
CA ASN A 15 5.85 -4.66 18.93
C ASN A 15 4.53 -5.20 19.53
N GLU A 16 4.26 -4.85 20.79
CA GLU A 16 3.10 -5.33 21.53
C GLU A 16 1.77 -5.09 20.81
N LYS A 17 1.62 -3.97 20.09
CA LYS A 17 0.38 -3.67 19.35
C LYS A 17 0.17 -4.60 18.15
N ILE A 18 1.25 -4.96 17.47
CA ILE A 18 1.22 -5.91 16.36
C ILE A 18 0.85 -7.29 16.91
N GLN A 19 1.59 -7.78 17.91
CA GLN A 19 1.35 -9.08 18.52
C GLN A 19 -0.06 -9.20 19.12
N LYS A 20 -0.57 -8.13 19.74
CA LYS A 20 -1.94 -8.06 20.22
C LYS A 20 -2.95 -8.25 19.09
N LEU A 21 -2.78 -7.56 17.95
CA LEU A 21 -3.64 -7.73 16.79
C LEU A 21 -3.59 -9.17 16.24
N ILE A 22 -2.39 -9.76 16.09
CA ILE A 22 -2.22 -11.16 15.64
C ILE A 22 -3.05 -12.10 16.52
N LYS A 23 -2.97 -11.93 17.85
CA LYS A 23 -3.70 -12.75 18.82
C LYS A 23 -5.21 -12.53 18.77
N GLU A 24 -5.66 -11.28 18.66
CA GLU A 24 -7.09 -10.94 18.56
C GLU A 24 -7.73 -11.50 17.30
N ARG A 25 -6.99 -11.51 16.18
CA ARG A 25 -7.43 -12.05 14.90
C ARG A 25 -7.26 -13.56 14.78
N LYS A 26 -6.49 -14.17 15.69
CA LYS A 26 -6.16 -15.61 15.69
C LYS A 26 -5.49 -16.07 14.39
N TRP A 27 -4.70 -15.22 13.74
CA TRP A 27 -4.07 -15.56 12.47
C TRP A 27 -3.09 -16.75 12.57
N ASN A 28 -2.46 -16.94 13.74
CA ASN A 28 -1.62 -18.10 14.00
C ASN A 28 -2.39 -19.42 14.16
N GLU A 29 -3.73 -19.38 14.25
CA GLU A 29 -4.61 -20.57 14.31
C GLU A 29 -5.18 -20.94 12.93
N LEU A 30 -4.97 -20.09 11.91
CA LEU A 30 -5.49 -20.31 10.56
C LEU A 30 -4.49 -21.13 9.71
N ASP A 31 -5.02 -21.84 8.72
CA ASP A 31 -4.20 -22.39 7.64
C ASP A 31 -3.50 -21.26 6.88
N GLU A 32 -2.30 -21.53 6.35
CA GLU A 32 -1.42 -20.51 5.76
C GLU A 32 -2.14 -19.63 4.71
N PHE A 33 -2.89 -20.22 3.79
CA PHE A 33 -3.66 -19.48 2.78
C PHE A 33 -4.70 -18.53 3.41
N GLU A 34 -5.44 -19.04 4.40
CA GLU A 34 -6.50 -18.29 5.08
C GLU A 34 -5.90 -17.15 5.91
N CYS A 35 -4.74 -17.39 6.54
CA CYS A 35 -3.95 -16.38 7.23
C CYS A 35 -3.50 -15.25 6.28
N ILE A 36 -2.88 -15.59 5.14
CA ILE A 36 -2.47 -14.60 4.13
C ILE A 36 -3.67 -13.78 3.66
N ARG A 37 -4.78 -14.46 3.33
CA ARG A 37 -5.98 -13.82 2.81
C ARG A 37 -6.63 -12.88 3.84
N ASP A 38 -6.70 -13.28 5.10
CA ASP A 38 -7.31 -12.47 6.15
C ASP A 38 -6.45 -11.25 6.50
N ILE A 39 -5.12 -11.42 6.57
CA ILE A 39 -4.18 -10.30 6.73
C ILE A 39 -4.30 -9.33 5.54
N TYR A 40 -4.33 -9.85 4.30
CA TYR A 40 -4.49 -9.05 3.10
C TYR A 40 -5.78 -8.21 3.13
N ASN A 41 -6.90 -8.84 3.49
CA ASN A 41 -8.20 -8.16 3.59
C ASN A 41 -8.20 -7.12 4.71
N PHE A 42 -7.61 -7.42 5.86
CA PHE A 42 -7.45 -6.45 6.96
C PHE A 42 -6.67 -5.21 6.50
N VAL A 43 -5.50 -5.41 5.87
CA VAL A 43 -4.71 -4.28 5.37
C VAL A 43 -5.46 -3.54 4.28
N ARG A 44 -6.18 -4.23 3.39
CA ARG A 44 -6.95 -3.58 2.33
C ARG A 44 -8.04 -2.69 2.89
N ASP A 45 -8.90 -3.24 3.74
CA ASP A 45 -10.21 -2.66 4.05
C ASP A 45 -10.27 -1.96 5.41
N GLU A 46 -9.45 -2.36 6.39
CA GLU A 46 -9.46 -1.78 7.73
C GLU A 46 -8.36 -0.72 7.92
N ILE A 47 -7.24 -0.83 7.21
CA ILE A 47 -6.21 0.22 7.14
C ILE A 47 -6.55 1.11 5.94
N LEU A 48 -7.27 2.20 6.19
CA LEU A 48 -7.85 3.01 5.10
C LEU A 48 -6.79 3.56 4.14
N PHE A 49 -7.14 3.75 2.87
CA PHE A 49 -6.27 4.48 1.95
C PHE A 49 -6.10 5.94 2.43
N GLY A 50 -4.85 6.39 2.52
CA GLY A 50 -4.48 7.73 2.98
C GLY A 50 -2.96 7.95 2.90
N TYR A 51 -2.50 9.13 3.28
CA TYR A 51 -1.12 9.57 3.13
C TYR A 51 -0.53 9.87 4.51
N ASN A 52 0.43 9.03 4.94
CA ASN A 52 1.14 9.21 6.20
C ASN A 52 2.17 10.35 6.11
N ILE A 53 2.78 10.66 7.26
CA ILE A 53 3.79 11.73 7.34
C ILE A 53 5.11 11.38 6.64
N ASP A 54 5.43 10.09 6.55
CA ASP A 54 6.70 9.58 6.03
C ASP A 54 6.52 8.13 5.54
N ASP A 55 7.34 7.70 4.57
CA ASP A 55 7.32 6.31 4.08
C ASP A 55 8.11 5.36 4.98
N SER A 56 9.06 5.89 5.77
CA SER A 56 9.91 5.13 6.70
C SER A 56 9.23 4.76 8.03
N LEU A 57 7.91 4.91 8.12
CA LEU A 57 7.19 4.62 9.36
C LEU A 57 7.23 3.12 9.70
N PRO A 58 7.45 2.75 10.98
CA PRO A 58 7.34 1.37 11.42
C PRO A 58 5.89 0.87 11.35
N ALA A 59 5.72 -0.43 11.13
CA ALA A 59 4.44 -1.11 11.00
C ALA A 59 3.51 -0.81 12.19
N SER A 60 4.04 -0.82 13.42
CA SER A 60 3.27 -0.47 14.62
C SER A 60 2.70 0.95 14.59
N LYS A 61 3.39 1.89 13.96
CA LYS A 61 2.92 3.28 13.80
C LYS A 61 1.88 3.38 12.69
N VAL A 62 2.05 2.67 11.58
CA VAL A 62 1.03 2.60 10.51
C VAL A 62 -0.26 1.99 11.07
N LEU A 63 -0.17 0.91 11.84
CA LEU A 63 -1.32 0.31 12.53
C LEU A 63 -2.01 1.32 13.45
N ALA A 64 -1.24 2.08 14.25
CA ALA A 64 -1.79 3.09 15.14
C ALA A 64 -2.44 4.28 14.41
N ASP A 65 -1.93 4.65 13.22
CA ASP A 65 -2.52 5.69 12.38
C ASP A 65 -3.85 5.21 11.75
N GLY A 66 -4.01 3.91 11.49
CA GLY A 66 -5.23 3.30 10.93
C GLY A 66 -5.46 3.61 9.44
N PHE A 67 -4.45 4.15 8.76
CA PHE A 67 -4.48 4.40 7.33
C PHE A 67 -3.07 4.41 6.74
N GLY A 68 -2.99 4.25 5.42
CA GLY A 68 -1.76 4.54 4.69
C GLY A 68 -1.85 4.38 3.18
N GLN A 69 -0.68 4.50 2.55
CA GLN A 69 -0.46 4.39 1.12
C GLN A 69 0.31 3.11 0.78
N CYS A 70 0.66 2.89 -0.48
CA CYS A 70 1.39 1.72 -0.97
C CYS A 70 2.54 1.28 -0.06
N ASN A 71 3.50 2.18 0.19
CA ASN A 71 4.71 1.89 0.96
C ASN A 71 4.39 1.53 2.42
N THR A 72 3.65 2.40 3.12
CA THR A 72 3.35 2.21 4.55
C THR A 72 2.39 1.05 4.80
N LYS A 73 1.39 0.84 3.92
CA LYS A 73 0.50 -0.33 3.98
C LYS A 73 1.29 -1.61 3.66
N GLY A 74 2.23 -1.55 2.72
CA GLY A 74 3.16 -2.65 2.44
C GLY A 74 4.02 -3.00 3.65
N THR A 75 4.58 -2.01 4.34
CA THR A 75 5.33 -2.21 5.59
C THR A 75 4.49 -2.94 6.65
N LEU A 76 3.25 -2.47 6.90
CA LEU A 76 2.36 -3.14 7.84
C LEU A 76 2.01 -4.56 7.36
N PHE A 77 1.70 -4.73 6.09
CA PHE A 77 1.35 -6.04 5.52
C PHE A 77 2.48 -7.05 5.71
N MET A 78 3.71 -6.67 5.36
CA MET A 78 4.89 -7.52 5.53
C MET A 78 5.14 -7.86 7.01
N ALA A 79 4.97 -6.91 7.92
CA ALA A 79 5.16 -7.17 9.35
C ALA A 79 4.16 -8.21 9.88
N LEU A 80 2.88 -8.11 9.49
CA LEU A 80 1.84 -9.06 9.91
C LEU A 80 2.08 -10.46 9.32
N LEU A 81 2.47 -10.54 8.05
CA LEU A 81 2.84 -11.81 7.41
C LEU A 81 4.01 -12.49 8.12
N ARG A 82 5.10 -11.74 8.37
CA ARG A 82 6.29 -12.28 9.05
C ARG A 82 6.01 -12.69 10.49
N ALA A 83 5.14 -11.96 11.19
CA ALA A 83 4.68 -12.33 12.53
C ALA A 83 4.00 -13.70 12.55
N CYS A 84 3.36 -14.08 11.44
CA CYS A 84 2.69 -15.37 11.24
C CYS A 84 3.59 -16.39 10.51
N ASN A 85 4.90 -16.15 10.47
CA ASN A 85 5.91 -16.99 9.82
C ASN A 85 5.69 -17.18 8.30
N ILE A 86 5.07 -16.20 7.64
CA ILE A 86 4.86 -16.21 6.18
C ILE A 86 5.96 -15.40 5.49
N PRO A 87 6.77 -16.01 4.60
CA PRO A 87 7.84 -15.31 3.91
C PRO A 87 7.30 -14.29 2.90
N CYS A 88 7.79 -13.06 2.97
CA CYS A 88 7.43 -12.00 2.04
C CYS A 88 8.62 -11.11 1.68
N ARG A 89 8.55 -10.45 0.53
CA ARG A 89 9.55 -9.50 0.03
C ARG A 89 8.86 -8.29 -0.62
N ILE A 90 9.61 -7.23 -0.89
CA ILE A 90 9.05 -5.99 -1.46
C ILE A 90 9.65 -5.73 -2.85
N HIS A 91 8.83 -5.21 -3.76
CA HIS A 91 9.25 -4.80 -5.09
C HIS A 91 9.07 -3.29 -5.22
N GLY A 92 10.13 -2.57 -5.58
CA GLY A 92 10.13 -1.10 -5.68
C GLY A 92 9.97 -0.58 -7.11
N PHE A 93 9.29 0.57 -7.26
CA PHE A 93 9.03 1.22 -8.55
C PHE A 93 9.05 2.74 -8.46
N MET A 94 9.09 3.38 -9.62
CA MET A 94 8.56 4.74 -9.81
C MET A 94 7.29 4.71 -10.66
N ILE A 95 6.26 5.42 -10.23
CA ILE A 95 5.00 5.60 -10.98
C ILE A 95 4.82 7.04 -11.47
N ASP A 96 4.05 7.24 -12.55
CA ASP A 96 3.66 8.59 -13.01
C ASP A 96 2.63 9.21 -12.04
N LYS A 97 2.86 10.45 -11.61
CA LYS A 97 1.93 11.17 -10.71
C LYS A 97 0.51 11.30 -11.25
N LYS A 98 0.27 11.12 -12.55
CA LYS A 98 -1.08 11.06 -13.15
C LYS A 98 -2.01 10.12 -12.39
N LEU A 99 -1.46 9.03 -11.85
CA LEU A 99 -2.19 8.08 -11.01
C LEU A 99 -2.79 8.76 -9.77
N GLN A 100 -2.11 9.74 -9.21
CA GLN A 100 -2.55 10.50 -8.03
C GLN A 100 -3.48 11.67 -8.37
N LYS A 101 -3.70 11.97 -9.66
CA LYS A 101 -4.59 13.06 -10.09
C LYS A 101 -6.01 12.80 -9.62
N GLY A 102 -6.56 13.72 -8.86
CA GLY A 102 -7.91 13.58 -8.30
C GLY A 102 -7.91 13.12 -6.84
N ALA A 103 -6.90 12.37 -6.38
CA ALA A 103 -6.61 12.21 -4.95
C ALA A 103 -5.82 13.41 -4.43
N MET A 104 -4.83 13.85 -5.21
CA MET A 104 -4.17 15.16 -5.12
C MET A 104 -4.86 16.15 -6.07
N THR A 105 -5.11 17.38 -5.60
CA THR A 105 -5.82 18.42 -6.38
C THR A 105 -5.11 19.77 -6.35
N GLY A 106 -5.34 20.60 -7.36
CA GLY A 106 -4.91 22.00 -7.40
C GLY A 106 -3.40 22.18 -7.23
N ILE A 107 -3.02 23.11 -6.35
CA ILE A 107 -1.62 23.48 -6.07
C ILE A 107 -0.80 22.27 -5.58
N VAL A 108 -1.40 21.37 -4.81
CA VAL A 108 -0.73 20.16 -4.31
C VAL A 108 -0.30 19.26 -5.47
N TYR A 109 -1.19 19.00 -6.44
CA TYR A 109 -0.86 18.21 -7.62
C TYR A 109 0.14 18.90 -8.57
N LYS A 110 0.01 20.23 -8.73
CA LYS A 110 0.90 21.00 -9.59
C LYS A 110 2.35 20.94 -9.10
N ASN A 111 2.55 21.02 -7.78
CA ASN A 111 3.89 21.03 -7.17
C ASN A 111 4.45 19.64 -6.83
N ALA A 112 3.65 18.59 -6.98
CA ALA A 112 4.09 17.21 -6.76
C ALA A 112 5.16 16.79 -7.79
N PRO A 113 6.16 15.97 -7.38
CA PRO A 113 7.10 15.32 -8.28
C PRO A 113 6.40 14.61 -9.45
N GLN A 114 7.00 14.59 -10.63
CA GLN A 114 6.41 13.93 -11.81
C GLN A 114 6.34 12.41 -11.64
N LYS A 115 7.36 11.84 -11.00
CA LYS A 115 7.43 10.43 -10.63
C LYS A 115 7.28 10.30 -9.11
N VAL A 116 6.50 9.34 -8.67
CA VAL A 116 6.25 9.04 -7.26
C VAL A 116 6.84 7.67 -6.92
N PHE A 117 7.53 7.58 -5.79
CA PHE A 117 8.06 6.33 -5.28
C PHE A 117 6.93 5.38 -4.85
N HIS A 118 7.02 4.11 -5.24
CA HIS A 118 5.94 3.13 -5.09
C HIS A 118 6.49 1.73 -4.80
N SER A 119 5.65 0.87 -4.24
CA SER A 119 5.98 -0.53 -3.99
C SER A 119 4.74 -1.41 -3.91
N TRP A 120 4.96 -2.72 -4.09
CA TRP A 120 4.03 -3.78 -3.69
C TRP A 120 4.77 -4.89 -2.93
N VAL A 121 4.01 -5.80 -2.33
CA VAL A 121 4.54 -6.93 -1.57
C VAL A 121 4.37 -8.20 -2.39
N GLU A 122 5.40 -9.04 -2.39
CA GLU A 122 5.31 -10.40 -2.90
C GLU A 122 5.30 -11.40 -1.74
N VAL A 123 4.37 -12.34 -1.77
CA VAL A 123 4.17 -13.36 -0.74
C VAL A 123 4.50 -14.73 -1.29
N TYR A 124 5.30 -15.50 -0.55
CA TYR A 124 5.62 -16.88 -0.92
C TYR A 124 4.57 -17.83 -0.36
N HIS A 125 3.89 -18.57 -1.24
CA HIS A 125 2.88 -19.55 -0.86
C HIS A 125 2.80 -20.64 -1.95
N GLU A 126 2.58 -21.90 -1.58
CA GLU A 126 2.45 -23.03 -2.52
C GLU A 126 3.60 -23.11 -3.56
N ASN A 127 4.85 -22.85 -3.12
CA ASN A 127 6.07 -22.81 -3.95
C ASN A 127 6.10 -21.71 -5.02
N GLN A 128 5.28 -20.67 -4.89
CA GLN A 128 5.18 -19.55 -5.84
C GLN A 128 5.23 -18.21 -5.12
N TRP A 129 5.65 -17.17 -5.84
CA TRP A 129 5.57 -15.78 -5.38
C TRP A 129 4.34 -15.13 -5.99
N TYR A 130 3.43 -14.62 -5.15
CA TYR A 130 2.26 -13.86 -5.56
C TYR A 130 2.52 -12.37 -5.39
N GLU A 131 2.32 -11.60 -6.45
CA GLU A 131 2.43 -10.13 -6.45
C GLU A 131 1.13 -9.52 -5.93
N LEU A 132 1.18 -8.87 -4.77
CA LEU A 132 0.03 -8.33 -4.09
C LEU A 132 0.14 -6.81 -3.99
N GLU A 133 -0.57 -6.10 -4.87
CA GLU A 133 -0.69 -4.63 -4.87
C GLU A 133 -2.14 -4.19 -4.59
N GLY A 134 -3.13 -5.05 -4.80
CA GLY A 134 -4.56 -4.70 -4.68
C GLY A 134 -5.00 -4.23 -3.28
N TYR A 135 -4.18 -4.43 -2.23
CA TYR A 135 -4.47 -3.99 -0.87
C TYR A 135 -4.44 -2.47 -0.69
N ILE A 136 -3.94 -1.68 -1.66
CA ILE A 136 -3.70 -0.25 -1.45
C ILE A 136 -5.01 0.51 -1.18
N LEU A 137 -6.06 0.23 -1.96
CA LEU A 137 -7.34 0.92 -1.85
C LEU A 137 -8.36 0.09 -1.09
N ASP A 138 -8.95 0.68 -0.04
CA ASP A 138 -10.09 0.08 0.64
C ASP A 138 -11.30 -0.02 -0.31
N ILE A 139 -12.06 -1.11 -0.19
CA ILE A 139 -13.16 -1.42 -1.10
C ILE A 139 -14.24 -0.34 -1.11
N MET A 140 -14.45 0.35 0.02
CA MET A 140 -15.39 1.45 0.12
C MET A 140 -14.97 2.62 -0.78
N TYR A 141 -13.71 3.04 -0.71
CA TYR A 141 -13.17 4.09 -1.57
C TYR A 141 -13.26 3.73 -3.06
N LEU A 142 -12.86 2.51 -3.43
CA LEU A 142 -12.91 2.04 -4.82
C LEU A 142 -14.35 2.01 -5.36
N ARG A 143 -15.30 1.45 -4.60
CA ARG A 143 -16.72 1.40 -5.00
C ARG A 143 -17.31 2.78 -5.21
N LYS A 144 -16.94 3.77 -4.39
CA LYS A 144 -17.40 5.16 -4.58
C LYS A 144 -16.82 5.78 -5.85
N LEU A 145 -15.55 5.50 -6.17
CA LEU A 145 -14.96 5.92 -7.44
C LEU A 145 -15.62 5.25 -8.64
N GLN A 146 -15.87 3.94 -8.58
CA GLN A 146 -16.58 3.21 -9.63
C GLN A 146 -17.99 3.77 -9.83
N ASN A 147 -18.72 4.03 -8.74
CA ASN A 147 -20.05 4.64 -8.79
C ASN A 147 -20.05 6.06 -9.36
N LYS A 148 -19.02 6.87 -9.07
CA LYS A 148 -18.86 8.21 -9.66
C LYS A 148 -18.56 8.14 -11.16
N ASN A 149 -17.89 7.08 -11.62
CA ASN A 149 -17.43 6.93 -13.00
C ASN A 149 -18.03 5.69 -13.68
N LYS A 150 -19.32 5.39 -13.45
CA LYS A 150 -20.01 4.18 -13.96
C LYS A 150 -19.91 3.96 -15.47
N LYS A 151 -19.71 5.03 -16.24
CA LYS A 151 -19.56 4.97 -17.71
C LYS A 151 -18.17 4.55 -18.17
N CYS A 152 -17.18 4.49 -17.26
CA CYS A 152 -15.82 4.06 -17.58
C CYS A 152 -15.73 2.54 -17.39
N THR A 153 -15.68 1.80 -18.50
CA THR A 153 -15.59 0.33 -18.53
C THR A 153 -14.23 -0.19 -18.99
N GLY A 154 -13.29 0.71 -19.30
CA GLY A 154 -11.94 0.38 -19.76
C GLY A 154 -10.89 0.99 -18.84
N THR A 155 -9.80 1.46 -19.44
CA THR A 155 -8.67 2.02 -18.70
C THR A 155 -9.09 3.21 -17.83
N PHE A 156 -8.62 3.21 -16.59
CA PHE A 156 -8.80 4.33 -15.67
C PHE A 156 -7.46 4.67 -15.02
N CYS A 157 -7.13 5.96 -15.01
CA CYS A 157 -5.92 6.49 -14.38
C CYS A 157 -6.24 7.76 -13.59
N GLY A 158 -6.03 7.72 -12.27
CA GLY A 158 -6.32 8.81 -11.35
C GLY A 158 -6.83 8.30 -10.01
N TYR A 159 -6.93 9.18 -9.04
CA TYR A 159 -7.48 8.90 -7.71
C TYR A 159 -6.81 7.74 -6.95
N GLY A 160 -5.55 7.42 -7.25
CA GLY A 160 -4.88 6.25 -6.68
C GLY A 160 -5.12 4.96 -7.46
N VAL A 161 -5.62 5.02 -8.70
CA VAL A 161 -5.91 3.85 -9.55
C VAL A 161 -5.20 4.00 -10.90
N ALA A 162 -4.62 2.92 -11.40
CA ALA A 162 -4.17 2.79 -12.79
C ALA A 162 -4.29 1.33 -13.26
N ILE A 163 -5.36 1.03 -13.99
CA ILE A 163 -5.74 -0.33 -14.43
C ILE A 163 -6.47 -0.32 -15.77
N LYS A 164 -6.48 -1.47 -16.45
CA LYS A 164 -7.12 -1.67 -17.77
C LYS A 164 -8.63 -1.91 -17.72
N ASP A 165 -9.13 -2.60 -16.70
CA ASP A 165 -10.57 -2.81 -16.47
C ASP A 165 -10.94 -2.19 -15.12
N PHE A 166 -11.47 -0.97 -15.15
CA PHE A 166 -11.82 -0.24 -13.94
C PHE A 166 -13.01 -0.80 -13.17
N GLN A 167 -13.93 -1.50 -13.83
CA GLN A 167 -15.12 -2.03 -13.17
C GLN A 167 -14.85 -3.39 -12.53
N ASN A 168 -13.91 -4.17 -13.08
CA ASN A 168 -13.57 -5.50 -12.57
C ASN A 168 -12.05 -5.64 -12.29
N PRO A 169 -11.47 -4.85 -11.37
CA PRO A 169 -10.07 -5.02 -11.04
C PRO A 169 -9.82 -6.29 -10.24
N THR A 170 -8.72 -6.97 -10.51
CA THR A 170 -8.26 -8.12 -9.73
C THR A 170 -7.63 -7.65 -8.42
N ILE A 171 -8.46 -7.46 -7.39
CA ILE A 171 -8.05 -6.97 -6.05
C ILE A 171 -8.35 -7.95 -4.92
N ASP A 172 -8.98 -9.08 -5.22
CA ASP A 172 -9.20 -10.14 -4.24
C ASP A 172 -8.08 -11.16 -4.36
N PHE A 173 -7.45 -11.49 -3.23
CA PHE A 173 -6.44 -12.53 -3.19
C PHE A 173 -7.10 -13.91 -3.04
N ASN A 174 -7.01 -14.71 -4.09
CA ASN A 174 -7.43 -16.11 -4.12
C ASN A 174 -6.44 -16.94 -4.95
N ARG A 175 -5.18 -16.99 -4.51
CA ARG A 175 -4.05 -17.63 -5.24
C ARG A 175 -3.82 -17.01 -6.61
N ASN A 176 -3.93 -15.69 -6.69
CA ASN A 176 -3.69 -14.91 -7.89
C ASN A 176 -2.91 -13.64 -7.52
N ASN A 177 -2.21 -13.06 -8.49
CA ASN A 177 -1.66 -11.72 -8.34
C ASN A 177 -2.81 -10.69 -8.28
N THR A 178 -2.59 -9.59 -7.57
CA THR A 178 -3.57 -8.50 -7.43
C THR A 178 -2.94 -7.17 -7.78
N TYR A 179 -3.67 -6.33 -8.52
CA TYR A 179 -3.16 -5.04 -9.00
C TYR A 179 -4.22 -3.95 -8.95
N ILE A 180 -3.78 -2.72 -8.67
CA ILE A 180 -4.63 -1.54 -8.67
C ILE A 180 -3.90 -0.27 -9.18
N GLN A 181 -2.58 -0.30 -9.28
CA GLN A 181 -1.73 0.81 -9.71
C GLN A 181 -0.66 0.42 -10.75
N SER A 182 -0.59 -0.85 -11.16
CA SER A 182 0.45 -1.39 -12.03
C SER A 182 0.62 -0.70 -13.39
N GLU A 183 -0.46 -0.20 -14.01
CA GLU A 183 -0.36 0.53 -15.29
C GLU A 183 0.29 1.93 -15.14
N GLY A 184 0.59 2.35 -13.90
CA GLY A 184 1.29 3.59 -13.60
C GLY A 184 2.82 3.47 -13.58
N ILE A 185 3.39 2.26 -13.64
CA ILE A 185 4.84 2.03 -13.50
C ILE A 185 5.61 2.65 -14.67
N THR A 186 6.65 3.39 -14.33
CA THR A 186 7.58 4.04 -15.28
C THR A 186 9.01 3.56 -15.16
N GLN A 187 9.36 2.94 -14.03
CA GLN A 187 10.68 2.38 -13.76
C GLN A 187 10.55 1.31 -12.68
N ASP A 188 11.22 0.20 -12.89
CA ASP A 188 11.29 -0.94 -11.98
C ASP A 188 12.66 -0.92 -11.25
N PHE A 189 12.65 -1.01 -9.93
CA PHE A 189 13.86 -1.09 -9.09
C PHE A 189 14.22 -2.52 -8.67
N GLY A 190 13.32 -3.47 -8.88
CA GLY A 190 13.48 -4.86 -8.52
C GLY A 190 13.10 -5.16 -7.07
N ILE A 191 13.55 -6.33 -6.63
CA ILE A 191 13.12 -6.98 -5.40
C ILE A 191 14.13 -6.73 -4.29
N TYR A 192 13.61 -6.44 -3.10
CA TYR A 192 14.36 -6.21 -1.88
C TYR A 192 13.82 -7.09 -0.75
N ASP A 193 14.70 -7.41 0.20
CA ASP A 193 14.34 -8.27 1.33
C ASP A 193 13.43 -7.54 2.33
N SER A 194 13.53 -6.21 2.46
CA SER A 194 12.71 -5.41 3.39
C SER A 194 12.47 -3.99 2.87
N PRO A 195 11.45 -3.26 3.37
CA PRO A 195 11.28 -1.84 3.05
C PRO A 195 12.45 -0.99 3.55
N ASP A 196 13.12 -1.38 4.64
CA ASP A 196 14.34 -0.72 5.12
C ASP A 196 15.45 -0.75 4.05
N ASP A 197 15.71 -1.93 3.46
CA ASP A 197 16.72 -2.10 2.41
C ASP A 197 16.36 -1.33 1.14
N LEU A 198 15.07 -1.36 0.77
CA LEU A 198 14.58 -0.62 -0.39
C LEU A 198 14.74 0.90 -0.17
N LEU A 199 14.33 1.43 0.98
CA LEU A 199 14.41 2.87 1.29
C LEU A 199 15.83 3.37 1.47
N GLN A 200 16.77 2.51 1.86
CA GLN A 200 18.19 2.84 1.92
C GLN A 200 18.75 3.21 0.53
N VAL A 201 18.27 2.56 -0.53
CA VAL A 201 18.75 2.76 -1.91
C VAL A 201 17.85 3.72 -2.68
N HIS A 202 16.53 3.61 -2.49
CA HIS A 202 15.52 4.33 -3.26
C HIS A 202 14.50 4.99 -2.35
N HIS A 203 14.35 6.31 -2.46
CA HIS A 203 13.35 7.06 -1.71
C HIS A 203 12.81 8.21 -2.55
N GLN A 204 11.68 8.78 -2.13
CA GLN A 204 11.13 9.94 -2.78
C GLN A 204 12.04 11.16 -2.61
N GLU A 205 12.72 11.56 -3.69
CA GLU A 205 13.52 12.78 -3.69
C GLU A 205 12.61 14.02 -3.63
N MET A 206 12.76 14.81 -2.56
CA MET A 206 12.08 16.09 -2.36
C MET A 206 13.00 17.09 -1.69
N SER A 207 12.93 18.36 -2.09
CA SER A 207 13.62 19.43 -1.35
C SER A 207 13.03 19.57 0.05
N ALA A 208 13.84 20.02 1.02
CA ALA A 208 13.42 20.19 2.42
C ALA A 208 12.14 21.02 2.56
N VAL A 209 12.01 22.08 1.76
CA VAL A 209 10.80 22.93 1.73
C VAL A 209 9.57 22.14 1.25
N LYS A 210 9.71 21.33 0.19
CA LYS A 210 8.59 20.50 -0.30
C LYS A 210 8.24 19.41 0.70
N ALA A 211 9.23 18.78 1.33
CA ALA A 211 9.02 17.78 2.37
C ALA A 211 8.27 18.39 3.58
N PHE A 212 8.67 19.57 4.03
CA PHE A 212 7.99 20.33 5.09
C PHE A 212 6.53 20.63 4.70
N MET A 213 6.30 21.17 3.51
CA MET A 213 4.94 21.48 3.02
C MET A 213 4.07 20.23 2.90
N TYR A 214 4.62 19.10 2.46
CA TYR A 214 3.90 17.83 2.44
C TYR A 214 3.49 17.39 3.85
N LYS A 215 4.45 17.37 4.79
CA LYS A 215 4.26 16.93 6.18
C LYS A 215 3.24 17.77 6.94
N HIS A 216 3.20 19.09 6.71
CA HIS A 216 2.35 19.99 7.50
C HIS A 216 1.05 20.43 6.80
N LEU A 217 0.94 20.30 5.47
CA LEU A 217 -0.25 20.75 4.74
C LEU A 217 -0.70 19.77 3.66
N GLY A 218 0.20 19.38 2.76
CA GLY A 218 -0.11 18.60 1.56
C GLY A 218 -0.87 17.31 1.86
N ARG A 219 -0.32 16.47 2.74
CA ARG A 219 -0.95 15.18 3.11
C ARG A 219 -2.32 15.36 3.77
N HIS A 220 -2.53 16.42 4.55
CA HIS A 220 -3.82 16.67 5.20
C HIS A 220 -4.90 17.05 4.18
N LEU A 221 -4.55 17.85 3.17
CA LEU A 221 -5.45 18.18 2.07
C LEU A 221 -5.79 16.94 1.23
N MET A 222 -4.79 16.10 0.97
CA MET A 222 -4.95 14.83 0.25
C MET A 222 -5.86 13.87 1.02
N ASN A 223 -5.61 13.67 2.32
CA ASN A 223 -6.44 12.83 3.20
C ASN A 223 -7.88 13.34 3.31
N ARG A 224 -8.08 14.66 3.39
CA ARG A 224 -9.43 15.25 3.38
C ARG A 224 -10.17 14.94 2.08
N ASN A 225 -9.47 14.99 0.95
CA ASN A 225 -10.06 14.71 -0.35
C ASN A 225 -10.34 13.20 -0.56
N VAL A 226 -9.43 12.32 -0.13
CA VAL A 226 -9.65 10.86 -0.10
C VAL A 226 -10.88 10.52 0.77
N LYS A 227 -11.00 11.12 1.95
CA LYS A 227 -12.19 10.98 2.81
C LYS A 227 -13.47 11.48 2.14
N LYS A 228 -13.40 12.61 1.42
CA LYS A 228 -14.55 13.12 0.65
C LYS A 228 -15.01 12.13 -0.41
N ILE A 229 -14.09 11.51 -1.14
CA ILE A 229 -14.40 10.50 -2.16
C ILE A 229 -15.04 9.26 -1.53
N ARG A 230 -14.49 8.77 -0.40
CA ARG A 230 -15.03 7.63 0.34
C ARG A 230 -16.47 7.88 0.84
N ASN A 231 -16.85 9.14 1.01
CA ASN A 231 -18.17 9.57 1.50
C ASN A 231 -19.09 10.16 0.41
N LEU A 232 -18.79 9.91 -0.88
CA LEU A 232 -19.67 10.30 -2.01
C LEU A 232 -21.00 9.54 -2.05
#